data_AF-A0A2S9GGW1-F1
#
_entry.id   AF-A0A2S9GGW1-F1
#
_cell.length_a   1.000
_cell.length_b   1.000
_cell.length_c   1.000
_cell.angle_alpha   90.00
_cell.angle_beta   90.00
_cell.angle_gamma   90.00
#
_symmetry.space_group_name_H-M   'P 1'
#
loop_
_entity.id
_entity.type
_entity.pdbx_description
1 polymer ?
#
loop_
_entity_poly.entity_id
_entity_poly.type
_entity_poly.pdbx_seq_one_letter_code
_entity_poly.pdbx_strand_id
1 'polypeptide(L)'
;FIDASPSPFHVCRTAADRLRAAGFTELSESDPWPVAGDHFAVRAGSLIAWRSGDQEVGGRSLPFRIVGAHTDSPNLRVKQNPDR
;
A
#
# COMPACT_ATOMS: atom_id res chain seq x y z
N PHE A 1 9.84 -12.22 -0.57
CA PHE A 1 9.41 -10.81 -0.63
C PHE A 1 10.52 -9.98 -1.25
N ILE A 2 11.71 -9.96 -0.64
CA ILE A 2 12.88 -9.23 -1.15
C ILE A 2 13.21 -9.60 -2.61
N ASP A 3 13.43 -10.88 -2.91
CA ASP A 3 13.78 -11.33 -4.28
C ASP A 3 12.71 -10.99 -5.33
N ALA A 4 11.45 -10.92 -4.93
CA ALA A 4 10.33 -10.56 -5.79
C ALA A 4 10.16 -9.04 -5.97
N SER A 5 10.90 -8.22 -5.21
CA SER A 5 10.68 -6.78 -5.07
C SER A 5 11.93 -5.92 -5.37
N PRO A 6 12.54 -6.02 -6.58
CA PRO A 6 13.80 -5.32 -6.87
C PRO A 6 13.66 -3.80 -7.09
N SER A 7 12.45 -3.23 -6.97
CA SER A 7 12.23 -1.78 -7.03
C SER A 7 10.99 -1.39 -6.20
N PRO A 8 10.79 -0.11 -5.85
CA PRO A 8 9.58 0.33 -5.13
C PRO A 8 8.27 -0.09 -5.81
N PHE A 9 8.22 -0.03 -7.13
CA PHE A 9 7.06 -0.49 -7.90
C PHE A 9 6.81 -1.99 -7.74
N HIS A 10 7.87 -2.80 -7.67
CA HIS A 10 7.78 -4.23 -7.42
C HIS A 10 7.41 -4.56 -5.96
N VAL A 11 7.87 -3.76 -5.00
CA VAL A 11 7.44 -3.84 -3.60
C VAL A 11 5.93 -3.62 -3.51
N CYS A 12 5.41 -2.55 -4.13
CA CYS A 12 3.98 -2.26 -4.14
C CYS A 12 3.17 -3.39 -4.79
N ARG A 13 3.61 -3.92 -5.94
CA ARG A 13 2.94 -5.07 -6.58
C ARG A 13 2.93 -6.31 -5.69
N THR A 14 4.07 -6.69 -5.14
CA THR A 14 4.20 -7.88 -4.27
C THR A 14 3.36 -7.73 -2.99
N ALA A 15 3.32 -6.52 -2.41
CA ALA A 15 2.50 -6.22 -1.24
C ALA A 15 1.00 -6.23 -1.57
N ALA A 16 0.61 -5.64 -2.70
CA ALA A 16 -0.77 -5.67 -3.21
C ALA A 16 -1.25 -7.11 -3.45
N ASP A 17 -0.43 -7.98 -4.04
CA ASP A 17 -0.79 -9.39 -4.27
C ASP A 17 -1.03 -10.12 -2.95
N ARG A 18 -0.20 -9.86 -1.93
CA ARG A 18 -0.38 -10.41 -0.58
C ARG A 18 -1.65 -9.89 0.09
N LEU A 19 -1.96 -8.62 -0.06
CA LEU A 19 -3.17 -7.99 0.48
C LEU A 19 -4.43 -8.57 -0.18
N ARG A 20 -4.45 -8.68 -1.51
CA ARG A 20 -5.55 -9.34 -2.24
C ARG A 20 -5.73 -10.79 -1.82
N ALA A 21 -4.63 -11.54 -1.67
CA ALA A 21 -4.68 -12.92 -1.16
C ALA A 21 -5.20 -13.01 0.29
N ALA A 22 -5.05 -11.95 1.09
CA ALA A 22 -5.59 -11.81 2.43
C ALA A 22 -7.03 -11.26 2.48
N GLY A 23 -7.66 -11.01 1.32
CA GLY A 23 -9.03 -10.53 1.22
C GLY A 23 -9.20 -9.01 1.23
N PHE A 24 -8.12 -8.24 1.13
CA PHE A 24 -8.22 -6.78 1.00
C PHE A 24 -8.65 -6.38 -0.41
N THR A 25 -9.42 -5.30 -0.49
CA THR A 25 -9.86 -4.70 -1.75
C THR A 25 -8.95 -3.54 -2.13
N GLU A 26 -8.51 -3.50 -3.39
CA GLU A 26 -7.80 -2.33 -3.91
C GLU A 26 -8.79 -1.23 -4.26
N LEU A 27 -8.53 -0.01 -3.80
CA LEU A 27 -9.31 1.17 -4.14
C LEU A 27 -8.55 2.05 -5.12
N SER A 28 -9.26 2.56 -6.13
CA SER A 28 -8.76 3.65 -6.96
C SER A 28 -8.93 4.98 -6.23
N GLU A 29 -7.91 5.83 -6.29
CA GLU A 29 -7.95 7.17 -5.69
C GLU A 29 -8.94 8.12 -6.40
N SER A 30 -9.42 7.76 -7.60
CA SER A 30 -10.42 8.51 -8.36
C SER A 30 -11.86 8.24 -7.96
N ASP A 31 -12.11 7.15 -7.24
CA ASP A 31 -13.45 6.63 -7.04
C ASP A 31 -13.95 6.95 -5.63
N PRO A 32 -15.27 7.00 -5.38
CA PRO A 32 -15.80 7.07 -4.02
C PRO A 32 -15.35 5.87 -3.19
N TRP A 33 -14.88 6.10 -1.96
CA TRP A 33 -14.39 5.04 -1.07
C TRP A 33 -15.46 4.52 -0.12
N PRO A 34 -15.52 3.20 0.15
CA PRO A 34 -16.38 2.64 1.19
C PRO A 34 -15.98 3.11 2.60
N VAL A 35 -16.95 3.21 3.51
CA VAL A 35 -16.71 3.62 4.91
C VAL A 35 -16.00 2.53 5.72
N ALA A 36 -16.37 1.26 5.48
CA ALA A 36 -15.85 0.09 6.19
C ALA A 36 -15.23 -0.93 5.23
N GLY A 37 -14.35 -1.77 5.75
CA GLY A 37 -13.71 -2.88 5.06
C GLY A 37 -12.19 -2.89 5.18
N ASP A 38 -11.61 -3.92 4.58
CA ASP A 38 -10.17 -4.10 4.46
C ASP A 38 -9.73 -3.61 3.08
N HIS A 39 -9.03 -2.49 3.06
CA HIS A 39 -8.75 -1.76 1.83
C HIS A 39 -7.27 -1.42 1.71
N PHE A 40 -6.82 -1.26 0.47
CA PHE A 40 -5.52 -0.67 0.18
C PHE A 40 -5.57 0.18 -1.07
N ALA A 41 -4.64 1.12 -1.18
CA ALA A 41 -4.45 1.95 -2.37
C ALA A 41 -2.97 2.02 -2.71
N VAL A 42 -2.67 2.06 -4.01
CA VAL A 42 -1.31 2.17 -4.54
C VAL A 42 -1.17 3.44 -5.36
N ARG A 43 -0.16 4.25 -5.03
CA ARG A 43 0.23 5.43 -5.81
C ARG A 43 1.70 5.34 -6.16
N ALA A 44 2.00 5.08 -7.43
CA ALA A 44 3.37 4.90 -7.92
C ALA A 44 4.16 3.87 -7.10
N GLY A 45 5.20 4.30 -6.36
CA GLY A 45 6.03 3.45 -5.51
C GLY A 45 5.58 3.37 -4.06
N SER A 46 4.37 3.84 -3.73
CA SER A 46 3.83 3.88 -2.37
C SER A 46 2.55 3.06 -2.25
N LEU A 47 2.34 2.46 -1.09
CA LEU A 47 1.14 1.69 -0.75
C LEU A 47 0.69 2.04 0.66
N ILE A 48 -0.61 2.22 0.85
CA ILE A 48 -1.26 2.27 2.16
C ILE A 48 -2.33 1.18 2.23
N ALA A 49 -2.40 0.47 3.35
CA ALA A 49 -3.43 -0.53 3.64
C ALA A 49 -4.02 -0.26 5.01
N TRP A 50 -5.33 -0.45 5.15
CA TRP A 50 -6.05 -0.21 6.39
C TRP A 50 -7.24 -1.15 6.53
N ARG A 51 -7.67 -1.34 7.77
CA ARG A 51 -8.90 -2.01 8.14
C ARG A 51 -9.79 -0.99 8.83
N SER A 52 -10.91 -0.65 8.21
CA SER A 52 -11.96 0.18 8.81
C SER A 52 -13.22 -0.67 9.07
N GLY A 53 -13.98 -0.35 10.11
CA GLY A 53 -15.22 -1.02 10.46
C GLY A 53 -15.94 -0.28 11.58
N ASP A 54 -17.09 -0.79 12.02
CA ASP A 54 -17.82 -0.32 13.21
C ASP A 54 -17.04 -0.64 14.49
N GLN A 55 -15.87 -0.05 14.61
CA GLN A 55 -15.00 -0.14 15.77
C GLN A 55 -15.44 0.97 16.73
N GLU A 56 -16.68 0.87 17.24
CA GLU A 56 -17.14 1.62 18.40
C GLU A 56 -17.07 0.71 19.63
N VAL A 57 -16.28 1.11 20.63
CA VAL A 57 -16.31 0.48 21.95
C VAL A 57 -16.89 1.50 22.91
N GLY A 58 -18.16 1.30 23.30
CA GLY A 58 -18.87 2.22 24.20
C GLY A 58 -19.14 3.60 23.59
N GLY A 59 -19.45 3.68 22.29
CA GLY A 59 -19.81 4.93 21.60
C GLY A 59 -18.62 5.88 21.36
N ARG A 60 -17.39 5.36 21.38
CA ARG A 60 -16.17 6.11 21.08
C ARG A 60 -15.43 5.45 19.92
N SER A 61 -14.96 6.28 18.99
CA SER A 61 -14.07 5.86 17.92
C SER A 61 -12.76 5.33 18.49
N LEU A 62 -12.30 4.18 18.00
CA LEU A 62 -11.01 3.63 18.39
C LEU A 62 -9.85 4.45 17.79
N PRO A 63 -8.71 4.57 18.48
CA PRO A 63 -7.53 5.23 17.94
C PRO A 63 -6.94 4.41 16.78
N PHE A 64 -6.37 5.11 15.79
CA PHE A 64 -5.59 4.46 14.75
C PHE A 64 -4.32 3.84 15.32
N ARG A 65 -3.98 2.63 14.84
CA ARG A 65 -2.68 2.00 15.06
C ARG A 65 -1.94 2.03 13.73
N ILE A 66 -0.90 2.87 13.65
CA ILE A 66 -0.22 3.16 12.38
C ILE A 66 1.21 2.61 12.45
N VAL A 67 1.60 1.88 11.42
CA VAL A 67 2.99 1.45 11.20
C VAL A 67 3.46 2.06 9.90
N GLY A 68 4.62 2.72 9.93
CA GLY A 68 5.25 3.34 8.77
C GLY A 68 6.51 2.60 8.36
N ALA A 69 6.72 2.48 7.06
CA ALA A 69 7.95 2.00 6.42
C ALA A 69 8.12 2.71 5.07
N HIS A 70 9.25 2.49 4.41
CA HIS A 70 9.51 3.00 3.06
C HIS A 70 9.83 1.84 2.10
N THR A 71 9.48 2.00 0.82
CA THR A 71 9.58 0.95 -0.22
C THR A 71 10.87 1.03 -1.03
N ASP A 72 11.62 2.12 -0.89
CA ASP A 72 12.84 2.39 -1.62
C ASP A 72 14.10 1.96 -0.87
N SER A 73 15.18 1.85 -1.62
CA SER A 73 16.51 1.58 -1.10
C SER A 73 17.52 2.21 -2.05
N PRO A 74 18.70 2.65 -1.56
CA PRO A 74 19.75 3.15 -2.42
C PRO A 74 20.09 2.16 -3.53
N ASN A 75 20.20 2.65 -4.77
CA ASN A 75 20.55 1.83 -5.93
C ASN A 75 21.12 2.69 -7.07
N LEU A 76 21.59 2.02 -8.12
CA LEU A 76 21.98 2.66 -9.37
C LEU A 76 20.74 2.83 -10.26
N ARG A 77 20.54 4.03 -10.79
CA ARG A 77 19.46 4.33 -11.75
C ARG A 77 20.04 4.65 -13.12
N VAL A 78 19.43 4.06 -14.14
CA VAL A 78 19.72 4.40 -15.54
C VAL A 78 19.28 5.85 -15.78
N LYS A 79 20.17 6.68 -16.32
CA LYS A 79 19.84 8.05 -16.73
C LYS A 79 18.89 8.02 -17.93
N GLN A 80 18.15 9.11 -18.16
CA GLN A 80 17.21 9.21 -19.29
C GLN A 80 17.88 9.00 -20.66
N ASN A 81 19.13 9.46 -20.82
CA ASN A 81 19.98 9.19 -22.00
C ASN A 81 21.24 8.44 -21.52
N PRO A 82 21.23 7.09 -21.47
CA PRO A 82 22.33 6.31 -20.90
C PRO A 82 23.52 6.09 -21.86
N ASP A 83 23.31 6.33 -23.14
CA ASP A 83 24.22 6.09 -24.27
C ASP A 83 24.83 7.38 -24.85
N ARG A 84 24.48 8.54 -24.29
CA ARG A 84 24.95 9.87 -24.72
C ARG A 84 25.90 10.51 -23.72
#